data_AF-A0A4Y8C909-F1
#
_entry.id   AF-A0A4Y8C909-F1
#
_cell.length_a   1.000
_cell.length_b   1.000
_cell.length_c   1.000
_cell.angle_alpha   90.00
_cell.angle_beta   90.00
_cell.angle_gamma   90.00
#
_symmetry.space_group_name_H-M   'P 1'
#
loop_
_entity.id
_entity.type
_entity.pdbx_description
1 polymer ?
#
loop_
_entity_poly.entity_id
_entity_poly.type
_entity_poly.pdbx_seq_one_letter_code
_entity_poly.pdbx_strand_id
1 'polypeptide(L)'
;FIPMQTKNGEAFLEEIYESLKFWLAFVILPLFAFANAGVNLSNIDIGAIFSGVSVGIFLGLFVGKQVGVFLFSYLAIRFKFAALPQGSNLKQLYGVCILTGIG
;
A
#
# COMPACT_ATOMS: atom_id res chain seq x y z
N PHE A 1 0.74 18.75 -19.33
CA PHE A 1 2.05 18.16 -19.00
C PHE A 1 2.71 19.04 -17.97
N ILE A 2 2.97 18.54 -16.76
CA ILE A 2 3.74 19.28 -15.76
C ILE A 2 5.23 19.04 -16.06
N PRO A 3 6.04 20.08 -16.31
CA PRO A 3 7.41 19.93 -16.80
C PRO A 3 8.36 19.45 -15.69
N MET A 4 9.19 18.44 -15.98
CA MET A 4 10.18 17.86 -15.04
C MET A 4 11.22 18.86 -14.54
N GLN A 5 11.66 19.77 -15.41
CA GLN A 5 12.63 20.82 -15.08
C GLN A 5 12.12 22.16 -15.61
N THR A 6 12.44 23.23 -14.90
CA THR A 6 12.26 24.59 -15.42
C THR A 6 13.28 24.88 -16.54
N LYS A 7 13.08 25.93 -17.32
CA LYS A 7 14.01 26.35 -18.39
C LYS A 7 15.43 26.66 -17.88
N ASN A 8 15.58 26.89 -16.57
CA ASN A 8 16.84 27.15 -15.88
C ASN A 8 17.52 25.88 -15.31
N GLY A 9 16.94 24.69 -15.50
CA GLY A 9 17.50 23.41 -15.03
C GLY A 9 17.12 22.99 -13.61
N GLU A 10 16.29 23.76 -12.91
CA GLU A 10 15.82 23.43 -11.54
C GLU A 10 14.69 22.38 -11.56
N ALA A 11 14.64 21.53 -10.53
CA ALA A 11 13.72 20.41 -10.38
C ALA A 11 12.31 20.86 -9.92
N PHE A 12 11.60 21.56 -10.80
CA PHE A 12 10.28 22.15 -10.53
C PHE A 12 9.21 21.15 -10.05
N LEU A 13 9.20 19.91 -10.57
CA LEU A 13 8.24 18.90 -10.10
C LEU A 13 8.50 18.45 -8.67
N GLU A 14 9.76 18.37 -8.29
CA GLU A 14 10.15 17.89 -6.96
C GLU A 14 9.74 18.91 -5.90
N GLU A 15 9.90 20.20 -6.18
CA GLU A 15 9.39 21.27 -5.31
C GLU A 15 7.86 21.25 -5.15
N ILE A 16 7.12 21.10 -6.27
CA ILE A 16 5.66 20.99 -6.22
C ILE A 16 5.25 19.75 -5.44
N TYR A 17 5.91 18.62 -5.68
CA TYR A 17 5.62 17.36 -5.03
C TYR A 17 5.85 17.46 -3.52
N GLU A 18 7.00 17.96 -3.08
CA GLU A 18 7.31 18.13 -1.66
C GLU A 18 6.34 19.11 -0.98
N SER A 19 5.90 20.16 -1.68
CA SER A 19 4.86 21.09 -1.17
C SER A 19 3.49 20.41 -1.01
N LEU A 20 3.11 19.52 -1.93
CA LEU A 20 1.84 18.79 -1.89
C LEU A 20 1.85 17.64 -0.87
N LYS A 21 3.02 17.02 -0.66
CA LYS A 21 3.19 15.82 0.17
C LYS A 21 2.66 16.01 1.58
N PHE A 22 2.88 17.18 2.17
CA PHE A 22 2.33 17.53 3.49
C PHE A 22 0.79 17.53 3.48
N TRP A 23 0.16 18.24 2.55
CA TRP A 23 -1.30 18.28 2.43
C TRP A 23 -1.92 16.91 2.12
N LEU A 24 -1.26 16.13 1.27
CA LEU A 24 -1.68 14.78 0.92
C LEU A 24 -1.65 13.86 2.15
N ALA A 25 -0.53 13.84 2.88
CA ALA A 25 -0.33 12.95 4.01
C ALA A 25 -1.21 13.30 5.22
N PHE A 26 -1.40 14.59 5.51
CA PHE A 26 -2.06 15.02 6.75
C PHE A 26 -3.53 15.40 6.59
N VAL A 27 -4.00 15.70 5.37
CA VAL A 27 -5.39 16.15 5.15
C VAL A 27 -6.12 15.20 4.21
N ILE A 28 -5.58 14.99 3.01
CA ILE A 28 -6.32 14.27 1.96
C ILE A 28 -6.44 12.78 2.27
N LEU A 29 -5.33 12.12 2.64
CA LEU A 29 -5.35 10.69 2.97
C LEU A 29 -6.25 10.37 4.19
N PRO A 30 -6.15 11.08 5.33
CA PRO A 30 -7.05 10.84 6.46
C PRO A 30 -8.52 11.12 6.14
N LEU A 31 -8.82 12.21 5.41
CA LEU A 31 -10.19 12.55 5.03
C LEU A 31 -10.78 11.50 4.09
N PHE A 32 -10.00 11.05 3.10
CA PHE A 32 -10.40 10.01 2.17
C PHE A 32 -10.65 8.68 2.88
N ALA A 33 -9.75 8.29 3.80
CA ALA A 33 -9.90 7.10 4.61
C ALA A 33 -11.14 7.19 5.50
N PHE A 34 -11.37 8.33 6.16
CA PHE A 34 -12.55 8.54 7.00
C PHE A 34 -13.86 8.43 6.21
N ALA A 35 -13.94 9.08 5.04
CA ALA A 35 -15.14 9.07 4.21
C ALA A 35 -15.45 7.68 3.63
N ASN A 36 -14.42 6.93 3.19
CA ASN A 36 -14.60 5.63 2.52
C ASN A 36 -14.56 4.43 3.47
N ALA A 37 -13.97 4.55 4.66
CA ALA A 37 -14.00 3.47 5.64
C ALA A 37 -15.43 3.17 6.14
N GLY A 38 -16.40 4.05 5.84
CA GLY A 38 -17.83 3.76 6.01
C GLY A 38 -18.19 3.35 7.43
N VAL A 39 -17.43 3.82 8.43
CA VAL A 39 -17.54 3.32 9.79
C VAL A 39 -18.76 3.95 10.45
N ASN A 40 -19.90 3.27 10.34
CA ASN A 40 -21.07 3.59 11.14
C ASN A 40 -20.83 3.10 12.57
N LEU A 41 -20.06 3.90 13.34
CA LEU A 41 -19.68 3.60 14.72
C LEU A 41 -20.90 3.44 15.65
N SER A 42 -22.09 3.89 15.22
CA SER A 42 -23.33 3.85 16.00
C SER A 42 -24.04 2.50 15.99
N ASN A 43 -23.77 1.62 15.01
CA ASN A 43 -24.40 0.30 14.87
C ASN A 43 -23.34 -0.80 14.69
N ILE A 44 -22.34 -0.85 15.58
CA ILE A 44 -21.38 -1.95 15.59
C ILE A 44 -22.07 -3.17 16.20
N ASP A 45 -22.74 -3.95 15.35
CA ASP A 45 -23.20 -5.28 15.73
C ASP A 45 -22.00 -6.23 15.71
N ILE A 46 -21.51 -6.60 16.89
CA ILE A 46 -20.35 -7.49 17.07
C ILE A 46 -20.61 -8.85 16.37
N GLY A 47 -21.88 -9.26 16.22
CA GLY A 47 -22.25 -10.45 15.46
C GLY A 47 -22.00 -10.35 13.95
N ALA A 48 -22.10 -9.15 13.36
CA ALA A 48 -21.85 -8.91 11.94
C ALA A 48 -20.35 -8.98 11.58
N ILE A 49 -19.47 -8.71 12.56
CA ILE A 49 -18.00 -8.84 12.41
C ILE A 49 -17.60 -10.31 12.25
N PHE A 50 -18.28 -11.23 12.94
CA PHE A 50 -18.07 -12.68 12.82
C PHE A 50 -18.92 -13.34 11.73
N SER A 51 -19.66 -12.55 10.93
CA SER A 51 -20.33 -13.10 9.75
C SER A 51 -19.30 -13.67 8.78
N GLY A 52 -19.64 -14.78 8.12
CA GLY A 52 -18.71 -15.48 7.22
C GLY A 52 -18.17 -14.60 6.09
N VAL A 53 -18.91 -13.56 5.69
CA VAL A 53 -18.49 -12.59 4.67
C VAL A 53 -17.39 -11.68 5.20
N SER A 54 -17.55 -11.09 6.40
CA SER A 54 -16.54 -10.22 7.02
C SER A 54 -15.21 -10.96 7.26
N VAL A 55 -15.29 -12.19 7.79
CA VAL A 55 -14.11 -13.04 8.01
C VAL A 55 -13.46 -13.45 6.68
N GLY A 56 -14.27 -13.75 5.66
CA GLY A 56 -13.77 -14.07 4.32
C GLY A 56 -13.02 -12.89 3.67
N ILE A 57 -13.54 -11.67 3.79
CA ILE A 57 -12.88 -10.45 3.31
C ILE A 57 -11.58 -10.22 4.10
N PHE A 58 -11.61 -10.35 5.43
CA PHE A 58 -10.44 -10.18 6.28
C PHE A 58 -9.33 -11.17 5.91
N LEU A 59 -9.64 -12.47 5.84
CA LEU A 59 -8.67 -13.50 5.46
C LEU A 59 -8.19 -13.35 4.02
N GLY A 60 -9.09 -13.00 3.09
CA GLY A 60 -8.76 -12.79 1.68
C GLY A 60 -7.82 -11.59 1.48
N LEU A 61 -8.06 -10.48 2.17
CA LEU A 61 -7.19 -9.31 2.09
C LEU A 61 -5.88 -9.53 2.84
N PHE A 62 -5.92 -10.06 4.06
CA PHE A 62 -4.73 -10.23 4.89
C PHE A 62 -3.83 -11.35 4.36
N VAL A 63 -4.36 -12.56 4.21
CA VAL A 63 -3.58 -13.72 3.78
C VAL A 63 -3.39 -13.72 2.27
N GLY A 64 -4.43 -13.36 1.50
CA GLY A 64 -4.37 -13.38 0.04
C GLY A 64 -3.38 -12.39 -0.53
N LYS A 65 -3.32 -11.13 -0.04
CA LYS A 65 -2.30 -10.17 -0.50
C LYS A 65 -0.89 -10.63 -0.14
N GLN A 66 -0.67 -11.08 1.10
CA GLN A 66 0.65 -11.52 1.56
C GLN A 66 1.17 -12.70 0.73
N VAL A 67 0.36 -13.75 0.58
CA VAL A 67 0.72 -14.95 -0.19
C VAL A 67 0.87 -14.61 -1.66
N GLY A 68 -0.03 -13.79 -2.22
CA GLY A 68 0.03 -13.37 -3.62
C GLY A 68 1.32 -12.62 -3.94
N VAL A 69 1.62 -11.55 -3.20
CA VAL A 69 2.83 -10.76 -3.42
C VAL A 69 4.09 -11.60 -3.21
N PHE A 70 4.15 -12.39 -2.14
CA PHE A 70 5.31 -13.25 -1.88
C PHE A 70 5.51 -14.28 -3.00
N LEU A 71 4.45 -14.95 -3.45
CA LEU A 71 4.52 -15.95 -4.51
C LEU A 71 4.98 -15.33 -5.83
N PHE A 72 4.37 -14.21 -6.25
CA PHE A 72 4.76 -13.53 -7.49
C PHE A 72 6.19 -12.98 -7.44
N SER A 73 6.60 -12.37 -6.32
CA SER A 73 7.98 -11.90 -6.13
C SER A 73 8.97 -13.07 -6.13
N TYR A 74 8.65 -14.17 -5.45
CA TYR A 74 9.50 -15.36 -5.43
C TYR A 74 9.64 -16.00 -6.81
N LEU A 75 8.54 -16.13 -7.57
CA LEU A 75 8.56 -16.61 -8.94
C LEU A 75 9.41 -15.68 -9.84
N ALA A 76 9.22 -14.37 -9.75
CA ALA A 76 9.99 -13.40 -10.54
C ALA A 76 11.51 -13.52 -10.29
N ILE A 77 11.90 -13.73 -9.03
CA ILE A 77 13.30 -13.98 -8.65
C ILE A 77 13.78 -15.33 -9.19
N ARG A 78 12.97 -16.39 -9.06
CA ARG A 78 13.32 -17.75 -9.49
C ARG A 78 13.53 -17.84 -11.01
N PHE A 79 12.70 -17.14 -11.77
CA PHE A 79 12.80 -17.04 -13.23
C PHE A 79 13.82 -16.00 -13.71
N LYS A 80 14.57 -15.35 -12.80
CA LYS A 80 15.54 -14.28 -13.09
C LYS A 80 14.94 -13.05 -13.82
N PHE A 81 13.63 -12.84 -13.72
CA PHE A 81 12.98 -11.60 -14.18
C PHE A 81 13.25 -10.42 -13.23
N ALA A 82 13.53 -10.69 -11.96
CA ALA A 82 13.91 -9.70 -10.95
C ALA A 82 15.11 -10.19 -10.13
N ALA A 83 15.90 -9.25 -9.64
CA ALA A 83 16.99 -9.52 -8.69
C ALA A 83 16.60 -8.97 -7.31
N LEU A 84 16.99 -9.68 -6.24
CA LEU A 84 16.93 -9.09 -4.90
C LEU A 84 17.85 -7.86 -4.85
N PRO A 85 17.43 -6.77 -4.19
CA PRO A 85 18.27 -5.59 -4.01
C PRO A 85 19.56 -5.96 -3.28
N GLN A 86 20.65 -5.22 -3.56
CA GLN A 86 21.98 -5.52 -3.02
C GLN A 86 21.93 -5.62 -1.49
N GLY A 87 22.39 -6.76 -0.95
CA GLY A 87 22.39 -7.02 0.50
C GLY A 87 21.06 -7.51 1.08
N SER A 88 20.02 -7.70 0.25
CA SER A 88 18.72 -8.14 0.74
C SER A 88 18.56 -9.65 0.79
N ASN A 89 17.88 -10.14 1.83
CA ASN A 89 17.65 -11.56 2.06
C ASN A 89 16.15 -11.90 1.88
N LEU A 90 15.83 -13.18 1.62
CA LEU A 90 14.45 -13.66 1.51
C LEU A 90 13.60 -13.32 2.74
N LYS A 91 14.21 -13.20 3.92
CA LYS A 91 13.53 -12.74 5.15
C LYS A 91 13.06 -11.27 5.06
N GLN A 92 13.84 -10.39 4.43
CA GLN A 92 13.45 -8.98 4.24
C GLN A 92 12.37 -8.86 3.17
N LEU A 93 12.46 -9.65 2.10
CA LEU A 93 11.40 -9.74 1.10
C LEU A 93 10.08 -10.14 1.76
N TYR A 94 10.10 -11.17 2.62
CA TYR A 94 8.91 -11.58 3.37
C TYR A 94 8.38 -10.46 4.29
N GLY A 95 9.27 -9.71 4.94
CA GLY A 95 8.88 -8.52 5.72
C GLY A 95 8.16 -7.46 4.89
N VAL A 96 8.62 -7.20 3.67
CA VAL A 96 7.94 -6.28 2.73
C VAL A 96 6.59 -6.85 2.28
N CYS A 97 6.48 -8.16 2.04
CA CYS A 97 5.20 -8.80 1.71
C CYS A 97 4.16 -8.64 2.82
N ILE A 98 4.56 -8.68 4.10
CA ILE A 98 3.64 -8.40 5.23
C ILE A 98 3.13 -6.96 5.16
N LEU A 99 3.99 -5.99 4.86
CA LEU A 99 3.60 -4.58 4.73
C LEU A 99 2.57 -4.38 3.60
N THR A 100 2.64 -5.16 2.53
CA THR A 100 1.63 -5.09 1.44
C THR A 100 0.25 -5.61 1.85
N GLY A 101 0.16 -6.34 2.96
CA GLY A 101 -1.12 -6.78 3.53
C GLY A 101 -1.93 -5.66 4.18
N ILE A 102 -1.34 -4.47 4.37
CA ILE A 102 -2.01 -3.28 4.90
C ILE A 102 -2.36 -2.39 3.70
N GLY A 103 -3.63 -2.35 3.32
CA GLY A 103 -4.09 -1.43 2.27
C GLY A 103 -5.58 -1.55 2.02
#